data_AF-A0A2E3PJR5-F1
#
_entry.id   AF-A0A2E3PJR5-F1
#
_cell.length_a   1.000
_cell.length_b   1.000
_cell.length_c   1.000
_cell.angle_alpha   90.00
_cell.angle_beta   90.00
_cell.angle_gamma   90.00
#
_symmetry.space_group_name_H-M   'P 1'
#
loop_
_entity.id
_entity.type
_entity.pdbx_description
1 polymer ?
#
loop_
_entity_poly.entity_id
_entity_poly.type
_entity_poly.pdbx_seq_one_letter_code
_entity_poly.pdbx_strand_id
1 'polypeptide(L)'
;MAYELKEKDDGTIELVEIVRDVIAIFKDRDHAQHYFGILVADQGAPGQVDLRTLEQQLSAPPAVPMPEPKPASNPKPQTVRVGAATKQTSTPPAAEPQWSTPSDEEWSQAFIALSDGADLKDVAKDLNVNFYKLRGKYANFKRRQNEQATADPATGPVSLDQEECRLCGRVFKATAESDGLCARCSHAG
;
A
#
# COMPACT_ATOMS: atom_id res chain seq x y z
N MET A 1 3.25 -17.72 4.52
CA MET A 1 3.76 -16.52 5.19
C MET A 1 5.24 -16.74 5.45
N ALA A 2 6.12 -15.85 4.98
CA ALA A 2 7.54 -15.89 5.31
C ALA A 2 7.88 -14.58 6.03
N TYR A 3 8.77 -14.63 7.03
CA TYR A 3 9.19 -13.47 7.81
C TYR A 3 10.71 -13.38 7.77
N GLU A 4 11.24 -12.16 7.66
CA GLU A 4 12.67 -11.88 7.69
C GLU A 4 12.98 -10.83 8.78
N LEU A 5 14.09 -11.01 9.48
CA LEU A 5 14.57 -10.05 10.47
C LEU A 5 15.56 -9.12 9.78
N LYS A 6 15.23 -7.83 9.72
CA LYS A 6 16.09 -6.80 9.14
C LYS A 6 16.68 -5.95 10.25
N GLU A 7 17.99 -6.00 10.41
CA GLU A 7 18.72 -5.13 11.33
C GLU A 7 19.02 -3.79 10.64
N LYS A 8 18.67 -2.69 11.31
CA LYS A 8 18.97 -1.32 10.87
C LYS A 8 20.32 -0.87 11.45
N ASP A 9 20.91 0.15 10.84
CA ASP A 9 22.18 0.76 11.29
C ASP A 9 22.11 1.28 12.74
N ASP A 10 20.91 1.58 13.24
CA ASP A 10 20.64 2.00 14.62
C ASP A 10 20.57 0.83 15.62
N GLY A 11 20.83 -0.41 15.18
CA GLY A 11 20.76 -1.64 16.00
C GLY A 11 19.33 -2.10 16.31
N THR A 12 18.32 -1.51 15.67
CA THR A 12 16.92 -1.94 15.79
C THR A 12 16.65 -3.08 14.81
N ILE A 13 16.01 -4.15 15.31
CA ILE A 13 15.64 -5.31 14.49
C ILE A 13 14.16 -5.22 14.13
N GLU A 14 13.86 -5.17 12.85
CA GLU A 14 12.49 -5.18 12.33
C GLU A 14 12.12 -6.59 11.86
N LEU A 15 10.96 -7.10 12.28
CA LEU A 15 10.37 -8.31 11.72
C LEU A 15 9.51 -7.92 10.52
N VAL A 16 9.97 -8.24 9.32
CA VAL A 16 9.30 -7.90 8.07
C VAL A 16 8.58 -9.13 7.54
N GLU A 17 7.28 -9.00 7.28
CA GLU A 17 6.50 -10.03 6.59
C GLU A 17 6.71 -9.95 5.08
N ILE A 18 7.17 -11.04 4.48
CA ILE A 18 7.29 -11.19 3.04
C ILE A 18 5.95 -11.70 2.51
N VAL A 19 5.13 -10.77 2.05
CA VAL A 19 3.88 -11.09 1.34
C VAL A 19 4.24 -11.45 -0.10
N ARG A 20 3.96 -12.70 -0.49
CA ARG A 20 4.10 -13.14 -1.88
C ARG A 20 2.89 -12.63 -2.67
N ASP A 21 3.12 -11.72 -3.60
CA ASP A 21 2.07 -11.21 -4.48
C ASP A 21 2.21 -11.80 -5.89
N VAL A 22 1.09 -12.19 -6.50
CA VAL A 22 1.07 -12.76 -7.85
C VAL A 22 0.92 -11.60 -8.83
N ILE A 23 2.06 -11.13 -9.34
CA ILE A 23 2.10 -9.95 -10.22
C ILE A 23 1.59 -10.22 -11.65
N ALA A 24 1.54 -11.48 -12.10
CA ALA A 24 1.04 -11.86 -13.42
C ALA A 24 0.72 -13.36 -13.50
N ILE A 25 -0.22 -13.72 -14.38
CA ILE A 25 -0.57 -15.10 -14.73
C ILE A 25 -0.42 -15.25 -16.24
N PHE A 26 0.42 -16.20 -16.67
CA PHE A 26 0.69 -16.47 -18.08
C PHE A 26 0.07 -17.81 -18.51
N LYS A 27 -0.47 -17.86 -19.73
CA LYS A 27 -0.93 -19.11 -20.36
C LYS A 27 0.21 -19.86 -21.04
N ASP A 28 1.27 -19.14 -21.42
CA ASP A 28 2.41 -19.65 -22.17
C ASP A 28 3.69 -19.57 -21.33
N ARG A 29 4.49 -20.64 -21.37
CA ARG A 29 5.68 -20.79 -20.52
C ARG A 29 6.84 -19.94 -21.02
N ASP A 30 7.06 -19.88 -22.34
CA ASP A 30 8.16 -19.12 -22.93
C ASP A 30 8.00 -17.63 -22.65
N HIS A 31 6.76 -17.13 -22.70
CA HIS A 31 6.45 -15.75 -22.34
C HIS A 31 6.71 -15.46 -20.84
N ALA A 32 6.32 -16.38 -19.95
CA ALA A 32 6.59 -16.25 -18.52
C ALA A 32 8.10 -16.22 -18.22
N GLN A 33 8.88 -17.06 -18.90
CA GLN A 33 10.34 -17.11 -18.76
C GLN A 33 11.01 -15.83 -19.26
N HIS A 34 10.56 -15.29 -20.40
CA HIS A 34 11.07 -14.03 -20.92
C HIS A 34 10.80 -12.86 -19.95
N TYR A 35 9.57 -12.76 -19.43
CA TYR A 35 9.19 -11.74 -18.47
C TYR A 35 9.97 -11.86 -17.15
N PHE A 36 10.17 -13.09 -16.66
CA PHE A 36 11.00 -13.35 -15.49
C PHE A 36 12.46 -12.91 -15.70
N GLY A 37 13.03 -13.19 -16.87
CA GLY A 37 14.40 -12.77 -17.20
C GLY A 37 14.59 -11.26 -17.12
N ILE A 38 13.61 -10.47 -17.59
CA ILE A 38 13.64 -9.00 -17.52
C ILE A 38 13.60 -8.53 -16.06
N LEU A 39 12.68 -9.08 -15.26
CA LEU A 39 12.52 -8.68 -13.86
C LEU A 39 13.74 -9.01 -13.00
N VAL A 40 14.42 -10.11 -13.28
CA VAL A 40 15.63 -10.51 -12.55
C VAL A 40 16.85 -9.71 -13.03
N ALA A 41 16.95 -9.41 -14.32
CA ALA A 41 18.06 -8.63 -14.87
C ALA A 41 18.07 -7.17 -14.39
N ASP A 42 16.90 -6.57 -14.15
CA ASP A 42 16.78 -5.19 -13.64
C ASP A 42 17.16 -5.08 -12.15
N GLN A 43 17.11 -6.20 -11.40
CA GLN A 43 17.50 -6.27 -9.98
C GLN A 43 19.02 -6.43 -9.76
N GLY A 44 19.84 -5.64 -10.48
CA GLY A 44 21.29 -5.58 -10.29
C GLY A 44 21.70 -5.54 -8.81
N ALA A 45 22.32 -6.62 -8.34
CA ALA A 45 22.54 -7.04 -6.94
C ALA A 45 23.28 -6.00 -6.05
N PRO A 46 23.17 -6.06 -4.69
CA PRO A 46 23.50 -7.25 -3.89
C PRO A 46 22.37 -7.69 -2.95
N GLY A 47 21.92 -8.92 -3.14
CA GLY A 47 20.97 -9.63 -2.29
C GLY A 47 20.73 -11.00 -2.92
N GLN A 48 21.72 -11.87 -2.79
CA GLN A 48 21.79 -13.15 -3.48
C GLN A 48 20.73 -14.12 -2.94
N VAL A 49 19.52 -14.11 -3.50
CA VAL A 49 18.58 -15.22 -3.35
C VAL A 49 19.01 -16.34 -4.28
N ASP A 50 19.86 -17.22 -3.75
CA ASP A 50 20.34 -18.43 -4.40
C ASP A 50 19.17 -19.41 -4.58
N LEU A 51 18.77 -19.63 -5.84
CA LEU A 51 17.68 -20.54 -6.22
C LEU A 51 17.89 -21.98 -5.72
N ARG A 52 19.11 -22.40 -5.37
CA ARG A 52 19.36 -23.73 -4.76
C ARG A 52 18.74 -23.91 -3.38
N THR A 53 18.43 -22.82 -2.67
CA THR A 53 17.85 -22.89 -1.32
C THR A 53 16.36 -23.24 -1.35
N LEU A 54 15.65 -22.95 -2.45
CA LEU A 54 14.22 -23.25 -2.55
C LEU A 54 13.94 -24.73 -2.82
N GLU A 55 14.77 -25.41 -3.61
CA GLU A 55 14.60 -26.85 -3.87
C GLU A 55 14.97 -27.73 -2.67
N GLN A 56 15.87 -27.28 -1.79
CA GLN A 56 16.28 -28.06 -0.62
C GLN A 56 15.26 -28.02 0.53
N GLN A 57 14.31 -27.08 0.53
CA GLN A 57 13.20 -27.03 1.50
C GLN A 57 12.00 -27.92 1.12
N LEU A 58 11.94 -28.47 -0.10
CA LEU A 58 10.85 -29.39 -0.50
C LEU A 58 11.11 -30.87 -0.15
N SER A 59 12.28 -31.22 0.43
CA SER A 59 12.66 -32.62 0.69
C SER A 59 12.94 -32.97 2.16
N ALA A 60 12.42 -32.22 3.14
CA ALA A 60 12.57 -32.59 4.54
C ALA A 60 11.40 -33.49 5.03
N PRO A 61 11.66 -34.71 5.56
CA PRO A 61 10.64 -35.58 6.15
C PRO A 61 10.12 -35.05 7.49
N PRO A 62 8.96 -35.52 7.98
CA PRO A 62 8.28 -34.96 9.15
C PRO A 62 8.82 -35.51 10.48
N ALA A 63 8.56 -34.70 11.52
CA ALA A 63 8.46 -35.03 12.96
C ALA A 63 9.73 -34.97 13.83
N VAL A 64 9.72 -34.09 14.84
CA VAL A 64 9.63 -34.46 16.28
C VAL A 64 8.95 -33.30 17.05
N PRO A 65 8.04 -33.55 18.02
CA PRO A 65 7.46 -32.53 18.90
C PRO A 65 8.28 -32.36 20.21
N MET A 66 8.35 -31.13 20.73
CA MET A 66 8.59 -30.67 22.14
C MET A 66 9.55 -29.45 22.22
N PRO A 67 9.58 -28.67 23.33
CA PRO A 67 8.59 -28.47 24.40
C PRO A 67 8.21 -26.98 24.63
N GLU A 68 7.14 -26.76 25.38
CA GLU A 68 6.67 -25.45 25.88
C GLU A 68 7.75 -24.63 26.60
N PRO A 69 7.90 -23.33 26.28
CA PRO A 69 8.55 -22.37 27.15
C PRO A 69 7.53 -21.71 28.10
N LYS A 70 7.88 -21.75 29.39
CA LYS A 70 7.18 -21.16 30.54
C LYS A 70 6.82 -19.67 30.34
N PRO A 71 5.70 -19.18 30.92
CA PRO A 71 5.33 -17.78 30.88
C PRO A 71 6.25 -16.97 31.82
N ALA A 72 7.10 -16.12 31.23
CA ALA A 72 7.86 -15.11 31.97
C ALA A 72 7.03 -13.84 32.13
N SER A 73 7.02 -13.36 33.36
CA SER A 73 6.19 -12.31 33.91
C SER A 73 6.44 -10.94 33.28
N ASN A 74 5.33 -10.22 33.11
CA ASN A 74 5.19 -8.87 32.59
C ASN A 74 5.73 -7.81 33.59
N PRO A 75 6.67 -6.92 33.23
CA PRO A 75 6.87 -5.67 33.96
C PRO A 75 6.20 -4.49 33.24
N LYS A 76 5.47 -3.70 34.04
CA LYS A 76 4.74 -2.47 33.65
C LYS A 76 5.59 -1.47 32.85
N PRO A 77 4.98 -0.69 31.94
CA PRO A 77 5.66 0.40 31.26
C PRO A 77 5.96 1.55 32.23
N GLN A 78 7.24 1.81 32.47
CA GLN A 78 7.71 3.07 33.05
C GLN A 78 7.78 4.13 31.94
N THR A 79 6.96 5.17 32.07
CA THR A 79 7.12 6.45 31.38
C THR A 79 8.44 7.09 31.81
N VAL A 80 9.44 7.09 30.93
CA VAL A 80 10.64 7.92 31.06
C VAL A 80 10.59 9.02 30.00
N ARG A 81 10.36 10.24 30.47
CA ARG A 81 10.65 11.46 29.70
C ARG A 81 12.17 11.59 29.61
N VAL A 82 12.74 11.54 28.41
CA VAL A 82 14.13 11.96 28.17
C VAL A 82 14.10 13.08 27.15
N GLY A 83 14.43 14.28 27.62
CA GLY A 83 14.70 15.43 26.77
C GLY A 83 15.93 15.16 25.91
N ALA A 84 15.77 15.24 24.60
CA ALA A 84 16.89 15.20 23.67
C ALA A 84 17.55 16.57 23.62
N ALA A 85 18.70 16.69 24.28
CA ALA A 85 19.67 17.74 23.98
C ALA A 85 20.38 17.37 22.68
N THR A 86 19.83 17.84 21.56
CA THR A 86 20.42 17.66 20.23
C THR A 86 21.71 18.46 20.13
N LYS A 87 22.86 17.77 20.02
CA LYS A 87 24.12 18.36 19.56
C LYS A 87 23.92 18.86 18.13
N GLN A 88 23.80 20.17 17.98
CA GLN A 88 23.85 20.86 16.71
C GLN A 88 25.28 20.80 16.15
N THR A 89 25.49 19.92 15.17
CA THR A 89 26.59 20.09 14.22
C THR A 89 26.12 21.10 13.18
N SER A 90 26.53 22.35 13.36
CA SER A 90 26.23 23.48 12.47
C SER A 90 27.05 23.37 11.18
N THR A 91 26.53 22.59 10.23
CA THR A 91 26.88 22.74 8.81
C THR A 91 26.27 24.05 8.30
N PRO A 92 27.02 24.91 7.57
CA PRO A 92 26.48 26.16 7.04
C PRO A 92 25.23 25.88 6.19
N PRO A 93 24.14 26.66 6.35
CA PRO A 93 22.89 26.41 5.64
C PRO A 93 23.12 26.62 4.14
N ALA A 94 23.17 25.53 3.39
CA ALA A 94 22.95 25.59 1.96
C ALA A 94 21.55 26.18 1.76
N ALA A 95 21.47 27.31 1.06
CA ALA A 95 20.21 27.98 0.76
C ALA A 95 19.21 26.94 0.24
N GLU A 96 18.17 26.67 1.03
CA GLU A 96 17.16 25.71 0.64
C GLU A 96 16.53 26.21 -0.66
N PRO A 97 16.38 25.35 -1.69
CA PRO A 97 15.69 25.73 -2.91
C PRO A 97 14.32 26.30 -2.52
N GLN A 98 14.09 27.55 -2.89
CA GLN A 98 12.88 28.30 -2.58
C GLN A 98 11.76 27.76 -3.48
N TRP A 99 11.16 26.65 -3.07
CA TRP A 99 10.02 26.07 -3.77
C TRP A 99 8.80 26.96 -3.52
N SER A 100 8.08 27.28 -4.58
CA SER A 100 6.80 27.96 -4.46
C SER A 100 5.77 27.01 -3.83
N THR A 101 4.82 27.57 -3.09
CA THR A 101 3.58 26.86 -2.69
C THR A 101 2.44 27.43 -3.53
N PRO A 102 2.10 26.78 -4.67
CA PRO A 102 0.99 27.20 -5.50
C PRO A 102 -0.32 27.19 -4.72
N SER A 103 -1.23 28.06 -5.14
CA SER A 103 -2.61 28.09 -4.68
C SER A 103 -3.36 26.81 -5.10
N ASP A 104 -4.49 26.53 -4.46
CA ASP A 104 -5.30 25.35 -4.78
C ASP A 104 -5.82 25.39 -6.24
N GLU A 105 -6.07 26.59 -6.77
CA GLU A 105 -6.47 26.81 -8.16
C GLU A 105 -5.36 26.41 -9.13
N GLU A 106 -4.10 26.77 -8.84
CA GLU A 106 -2.94 26.40 -9.65
C GLU A 106 -2.69 24.89 -9.62
N TRP A 107 -2.88 24.24 -8.47
CA TRP A 107 -2.83 22.78 -8.37
C TRP A 107 -3.93 22.11 -9.20
N SER A 108 -5.14 22.66 -9.21
CA SER A 108 -6.25 22.10 -9.98
C SER A 108 -5.98 22.15 -11.49
N GLN A 109 -5.46 23.28 -11.99
CA GLN A 109 -5.07 23.43 -13.41
C GLN A 109 -3.94 22.47 -13.78
N ALA A 110 -2.95 22.32 -12.90
CA ALA A 110 -1.86 21.37 -13.07
C ALA A 110 -2.37 19.92 -13.21
N PHE A 111 -3.33 19.51 -12.38
CA PHE A 111 -3.90 18.16 -12.46
C PHE A 111 -4.72 17.92 -13.72
N ILE A 112 -5.41 18.94 -14.25
CA ILE A 112 -6.11 18.87 -15.53
C ILE A 112 -5.11 18.62 -16.66
N ALA A 113 -4.02 19.40 -16.72
CA ALA A 113 -2.96 19.21 -17.71
C ALA A 113 -2.32 17.81 -17.63
N LEU A 114 -2.13 17.28 -16.41
CA LEU A 114 -1.63 15.91 -16.20
C LEU A 114 -2.62 14.83 -16.63
N SER A 115 -3.93 15.06 -16.51
CA SER A 115 -4.94 14.13 -17.04
C SER A 115 -5.02 14.15 -18.56
N ASP A 116 -4.67 15.28 -19.19
CA ASP A 116 -4.57 15.43 -20.65
C ASP A 116 -3.28 14.81 -21.23
N GLY A 117 -2.41 14.27 -20.38
CA GLY A 117 -1.19 13.55 -20.78
C GLY A 117 0.10 14.36 -20.72
N ALA A 118 0.11 15.53 -20.07
CA ALA A 118 1.35 16.29 -19.86
C ALA A 118 2.36 15.55 -18.96
N ASP A 119 3.66 15.80 -19.17
CA ASP A 119 4.71 15.21 -18.33
C ASP A 119 4.76 15.86 -16.94
N LEU A 120 4.81 15.03 -15.91
CA LEU A 120 4.84 15.43 -14.51
C LEU A 120 6.09 16.26 -14.15
N LYS A 121 7.20 16.10 -14.87
CA LYS A 121 8.42 16.88 -14.67
C LYS A 121 8.31 18.28 -15.24
N ASP A 122 7.59 18.47 -16.34
CA ASP A 122 7.47 19.78 -16.98
C ASP A 122 6.48 20.65 -16.20
N VAL A 123 5.35 20.08 -15.77
CA VAL A 123 4.40 20.74 -14.87
C VAL A 123 5.06 21.15 -13.54
N ALA A 124 5.98 20.34 -13.01
CA ALA A 124 6.71 20.68 -11.78
C ALA A 124 7.65 21.88 -11.97
N LYS A 125 8.29 22.00 -13.14
CA LYS A 125 9.16 23.15 -13.46
C LYS A 125 8.32 24.42 -13.62
N ASP A 126 7.21 24.34 -14.33
CA ASP A 126 6.34 25.49 -14.61
C ASP A 126 5.76 26.10 -13.32
N LEU A 127 5.39 25.24 -12.36
CA LEU A 127 4.87 25.66 -11.05
C LEU A 127 5.97 25.99 -10.03
N ASN A 128 7.25 25.78 -10.39
CA ASN A 128 8.38 25.85 -9.47
C ASN A 128 8.15 25.07 -8.16
N VAL A 129 7.62 23.85 -8.29
CA VAL A 129 7.31 22.95 -7.16
C VAL A 129 8.18 21.71 -7.16
N ASN A 130 8.37 21.17 -5.96
CA ASN A 130 9.08 19.92 -5.80
C ASN A 130 8.30 18.78 -6.49
N PHE A 131 8.97 18.08 -7.41
CA PHE A 131 8.41 16.96 -8.17
C PHE A 131 7.75 15.90 -7.28
N TYR A 132 8.37 15.55 -6.14
CA TYR A 132 7.82 14.56 -5.22
C TYR A 132 6.53 15.04 -4.55
N LYS A 133 6.42 16.34 -4.24
CA LYS A 133 5.20 16.95 -3.70
C LYS A 133 4.06 16.93 -4.73
N LEU A 134 4.35 17.30 -5.98
CA LEU A 134 3.36 17.24 -7.07
C LEU A 134 2.86 15.81 -7.27
N ARG A 135 3.77 14.82 -7.34
CA ARG A 135 3.40 13.40 -7.48
C ARG A 135 2.50 12.91 -6.34
N GLY A 136 2.83 13.24 -5.08
CA GLY A 136 2.03 12.86 -3.92
C GLY A 136 0.63 13.48 -3.95
N LYS A 137 0.54 14.77 -4.27
CA LYS A 137 -0.73 15.48 -4.42
C LYS A 137 -1.58 14.91 -5.56
N TYR A 138 -0.98 14.62 -6.72
CA TYR A 138 -1.69 14.05 -7.86
C TYR A 138 -2.21 12.63 -7.58
N ALA A 139 -1.45 11.79 -6.88
CA ALA A 139 -1.91 10.48 -6.45
C ALA A 139 -3.14 10.56 -5.53
N ASN A 140 -3.14 11.51 -4.58
CA ASN A 140 -4.29 11.76 -3.72
C ASN A 140 -5.49 12.32 -4.50
N PHE A 141 -5.27 13.21 -5.46
CA PHE A 141 -6.31 13.72 -6.35
C PHE A 141 -6.98 12.58 -7.13
N LYS A 142 -6.20 11.67 -7.73
CA LYS A 142 -6.72 10.51 -8.46
C LYS A 142 -7.53 9.55 -7.57
N ARG A 143 -7.10 9.33 -6.32
CA ARG A 143 -7.87 8.55 -5.34
C ARG A 143 -9.21 9.19 -5.03
N ARG A 144 -9.22 10.51 -4.76
CA ARG A 144 -10.45 11.27 -4.50
C ARG A 144 -11.39 11.28 -5.71
N GLN A 145 -10.86 11.38 -6.92
CA GLN A 145 -11.66 11.31 -8.13
C GLN A 145 -12.33 9.94 -8.29
N ASN A 146 -11.62 8.86 -7.99
CA ASN A 146 -12.18 7.51 -8.00
C ASN A 146 -13.24 7.32 -6.90
N GLU A 147 -13.01 7.86 -5.70
CA GLU A 147 -13.98 7.86 -4.62
C GLU A 147 -15.24 8.66 -4.99
N GLN A 148 -15.10 9.86 -5.59
CA GLN A 148 -16.22 10.66 -6.06
C GLN A 148 -16.99 9.98 -7.19
N ALA A 149 -16.30 9.37 -8.15
CA ALA A 149 -16.94 8.57 -9.21
C ALA A 149 -17.71 7.37 -8.64
N THR A 150 -17.34 6.88 -7.46
CA THR A 150 -18.02 5.78 -6.76
C THR A 150 -19.11 6.27 -5.79
N ALA A 151 -18.99 7.52 -5.30
CA ALA A 151 -19.82 8.09 -4.23
C ALA A 151 -20.92 9.03 -4.73
N ASP A 152 -21.10 9.19 -6.05
CA ASP A 152 -22.21 9.94 -6.64
C ASP A 152 -23.33 8.98 -7.13
N PRO A 153 -24.25 8.52 -6.25
CA PRO A 153 -25.38 7.68 -6.63
C PRO A 153 -26.54 8.46 -7.27
N ALA A 154 -26.38 9.75 -7.60
CA ALA A 154 -27.50 10.57 -8.04
C ALA A 154 -27.82 10.48 -9.55
N THR A 155 -26.88 10.02 -10.40
CA THR A 155 -27.14 9.88 -11.84
C THR A 155 -26.37 8.74 -12.52
N GLY A 156 -26.06 7.67 -11.79
CA GLY A 156 -25.75 6.37 -12.38
C GLY A 156 -27.05 5.58 -12.61
N PRO A 157 -27.15 4.70 -13.62
CA PRO A 157 -28.32 3.82 -13.73
C PRO A 157 -28.42 3.09 -12.40
N VAL A 158 -29.55 3.27 -11.70
CA VAL A 158 -29.92 2.54 -10.50
C VAL A 158 -29.50 1.10 -10.74
N SER A 159 -28.45 0.64 -10.08
CA SER A 159 -28.06 -0.76 -10.14
C SER A 159 -29.30 -1.52 -9.71
N LEU A 160 -29.92 -2.24 -10.64
CA LEU A 160 -31.21 -2.93 -10.49
C LEU A 160 -31.25 -3.89 -9.29
N ASP A 161 -30.10 -4.13 -8.66
CA ASP A 161 -29.89 -5.00 -7.53
C ASP A 161 -29.77 -4.25 -6.19
N GLN A 162 -30.13 -2.97 -6.05
CA GLN A 162 -30.19 -2.31 -4.72
C GLN A 162 -31.63 -2.23 -4.21
N GLU A 163 -31.92 -2.92 -3.11
CA GLU A 163 -33.23 -2.95 -2.46
C GLU A 163 -33.13 -2.44 -1.00
N GLU A 164 -34.24 -1.93 -0.46
CA GLU A 164 -34.33 -1.51 0.94
C GLU A 164 -34.81 -2.66 1.83
N CYS A 165 -34.09 -2.90 2.94
CA CYS A 165 -34.44 -3.97 3.88
C CYS A 165 -35.79 -3.69 4.57
N ARG A 166 -36.73 -4.62 4.46
CA ARG A 166 -38.08 -4.50 5.05
C ARG A 166 -38.11 -4.30 6.57
N LEU A 167 -37.08 -4.75 7.29
CA LEU A 167 -37.03 -4.66 8.75
C LEU A 167 -36.29 -3.43 9.27
N CYS A 168 -35.24 -2.96 8.58
CA CYS A 168 -34.39 -1.87 9.09
C CYS A 168 -34.23 -0.67 8.14
N GLY A 169 -34.84 -0.72 6.95
CA GLY A 169 -34.80 0.35 5.96
C GLY A 169 -33.41 0.62 5.36
N ARG A 170 -32.42 -0.25 5.59
CA ARG A 170 -31.09 -0.08 4.99
C ARG A 170 -31.10 -0.54 3.54
N VAL A 171 -30.57 0.28 2.65
CA VAL A 171 -30.27 -0.09 1.26
C VAL A 171 -29.17 -1.15 1.27
N PHE A 172 -29.39 -2.24 0.56
CA PHE A 172 -28.43 -3.33 0.42
C PHE A 172 -28.46 -3.89 -1.01
N LYS A 173 -27.39 -4.60 -1.38
CA LYS A 173 -27.35 -5.29 -2.66
C LYS A 173 -28.18 -6.58 -2.57
N ALA A 174 -29.32 -6.60 -3.24
CA ALA A 174 -30.15 -7.78 -3.40
C ALA A 174 -29.35 -8.88 -4.11
N THR A 175 -29.47 -10.08 -3.57
CA THR A 175 -29.02 -11.34 -4.16
C THR A 175 -30.25 -12.19 -4.38
N ALA A 176 -30.20 -13.18 -5.27
CA ALA A 176 -31.37 -14.05 -5.52
C ALA A 176 -31.92 -14.74 -4.25
N GLU A 177 -31.12 -14.79 -3.17
CA GLU A 177 -31.46 -15.41 -1.90
C GLU A 177 -31.96 -14.42 -0.83
N SER A 178 -31.85 -13.11 -1.06
CA SER A 178 -32.32 -12.11 -0.11
C SER A 178 -33.79 -11.80 -0.34
N ASP A 179 -34.67 -12.36 0.49
CA ASP A 179 -36.13 -12.13 0.49
C ASP A 179 -36.50 -10.73 1.01
N GLY A 180 -35.94 -9.68 0.41
CA GLY A 180 -36.13 -8.28 0.82
C GLY A 180 -35.54 -7.95 2.20
N LEU A 181 -34.60 -8.76 2.70
CA LEU A 181 -33.92 -8.59 3.98
C LEU A 181 -32.41 -8.46 3.78
N CYS A 182 -31.78 -7.52 4.50
CA CYS A 182 -30.32 -7.41 4.51
C CYS A 182 -29.69 -8.59 5.26
N ALA A 183 -28.42 -8.88 4.99
CA ALA A 183 -27.67 -9.98 5.59
C ALA A 183 -27.75 -10.01 7.13
N ARG A 184 -27.89 -8.86 7.79
CA ARG A 184 -28.02 -8.79 9.24
C ARG A 184 -29.40 -9.20 9.75
N CYS A 185 -30.45 -8.92 8.99
CA CYS A 185 -31.83 -9.21 9.33
C CYS A 185 -32.24 -10.63 8.91
N SER A 186 -31.64 -11.19 7.85
CA SER A 186 -31.92 -12.56 7.39
C SER A 186 -31.40 -13.64 8.36
N HIS A 187 -30.33 -13.38 9.10
CA HIS A 187 -29.77 -14.30 10.10
C HIS A 187 -30.39 -14.18 11.50
N ALA A 188 -31.31 -13.23 11.71
CA ALA A 188 -31.90 -12.96 13.02
C ALA A 188 -33.21 -13.71 13.30
N GLY A 189 -33.58 -14.65 12.43
CA GLY A 189 -34.80 -15.47 12.50
C GLY A 189 -34.57 -16.84 13.14
#